data_AF-A0A8E4IP46-F1
#
_entry.id   AF-A0A8E4IP46-F1
#
_cell.length_a   1.000
_cell.length_b   1.000
_cell.length_c   1.000
_cell.angle_alpha   90.00
_cell.angle_beta   90.00
_cell.angle_gamma   90.00
#
_symmetry.space_group_name_H-M   'P 1'
#
loop_
_entity.id
_entity.type
_entity.pdbx_description
1 polymer ?
#
loop_
_entity_poly.entity_id
_entity_poly.type
_entity_poly.pdbx_seq_one_letter_code
_entity_poly.pdbx_strand_id
1 'polypeptide(L)'
;MASTDTVTLISSVFSADVRHVNVKSAINTLPYATVTVNTSSSFHEEDVAGTNLTLSCNQISYGGLVTELQQTAFNQYHLVVRPWLWMLTHQSHNRVFQNLTYQEIIYKIFAENGVSDYTFLFCCKAKKRPFCLQYQESDYQFICRLMAEEKVCWFFRYQPGRHILLLVQDYNALTSVVGSFKLSYSTSSQHELNIIYSVKKSFSVISNPIKKISGKSRCALFRSGSRFTLTHHDNGSLNREWLLTRVTHIFDGQHYYNHFTAVTSATSHESTDLPFQPAIPPQIATVMAVSGEGVTLAFIWDGCPAENTMATLANNCNLPLTAGQKVIVCFIAGDPDKPLILAKIQ
;
A
#
# COMPACT_ATOMS: atom_id res chain seq x y z
N MET A 1 -34.92 -13.85 13.71
CA MET A 1 -34.53 -12.60 14.40
C MET A 1 -33.43 -11.97 13.57
N ALA A 2 -33.63 -10.75 13.07
CA ALA A 2 -32.59 -10.06 12.31
C ALA A 2 -31.41 -9.79 13.27
N SER A 3 -30.21 -10.24 12.91
CA SER A 3 -29.00 -9.91 13.66
C SER A 3 -28.78 -8.41 13.58
N THR A 4 -28.87 -7.69 14.69
CA THR A 4 -28.53 -6.28 14.75
C THR A 4 -27.03 -6.13 14.46
N ASP A 5 -26.68 -5.35 13.45
CA ASP A 5 -25.28 -5.08 13.13
C ASP A 5 -24.63 -4.33 14.31
N THR A 6 -23.46 -4.78 14.76
CA THR A 6 -22.76 -4.17 15.89
C THR A 6 -21.65 -3.27 15.36
N VAL A 7 -21.60 -2.03 15.86
CA VAL A 7 -20.54 -1.07 15.52
C VAL A 7 -19.99 -0.47 16.79
N THR A 8 -18.67 -0.48 16.92
CA THR A 8 -17.96 0.08 18.05
C THR A 8 -16.79 0.93 17.58
N LEU A 9 -16.55 2.01 18.31
CA LEU A 9 -15.40 2.87 18.14
C LEU A 9 -14.61 2.86 19.44
N ILE A 10 -13.33 2.50 19.34
CA ILE A 10 -12.41 2.58 20.47
C ILE A 10 -11.43 3.70 20.16
N SER A 11 -11.46 4.72 21.03
CA SER A 11 -10.56 5.87 21.04
C SER A 11 -10.09 6.10 22.47
N SER A 12 -8.82 6.49 22.65
CA SER A 12 -8.28 6.87 23.96
C SER A 12 -8.62 8.31 24.36
N VAL A 13 -9.14 9.10 23.43
CA VAL A 13 -9.32 10.56 23.61
C VAL A 13 -10.77 10.94 23.86
N PHE A 14 -11.72 10.24 23.23
CA PHE A 14 -13.13 10.58 23.32
C PHE A 14 -14.02 9.34 23.24
N SER A 15 -15.25 9.48 23.76
CA SER A 15 -16.33 8.53 23.53
C SER A 15 -17.30 9.11 22.49
N ALA A 16 -17.74 8.28 21.54
CA ALA A 16 -18.70 8.70 20.54
C ALA A 16 -19.58 7.56 20.05
N ASP A 17 -20.77 7.94 19.60
CA ASP A 17 -21.69 7.07 18.88
C ASP A 17 -21.39 7.14 17.39
N VAL A 18 -21.29 5.97 16.74
CA VAL A 18 -20.92 5.87 15.33
C VAL A 18 -22.16 5.97 14.46
N ARG A 19 -22.19 6.97 13.56
CA ARG A 19 -23.31 7.22 12.65
C ARG A 19 -23.10 6.63 11.27
N HIS A 20 -21.90 6.77 10.73
CA HIS A 20 -21.58 6.26 9.40
C HIS A 20 -20.13 5.78 9.37
N VAL A 21 -19.88 4.66 8.70
CA VAL A 21 -18.53 4.15 8.47
C VAL A 21 -18.40 3.77 7.01
N ASN A 22 -17.30 4.17 6.39
CA ASN A 22 -16.91 3.71 5.07
C ASN A 22 -15.43 3.33 5.10
N VAL A 23 -15.10 2.04 4.98
CA VAL A 23 -13.72 1.55 4.94
C VAL A 23 -13.41 1.08 3.52
N LYS A 24 -12.48 1.74 2.84
CA LYS A 24 -12.05 1.37 1.49
C LYS A 24 -10.68 0.71 1.55
N SER A 25 -10.58 -0.48 0.95
CA SER A 25 -9.33 -1.20 0.78
C SER A 25 -9.24 -1.83 -0.60
N ALA A 26 -8.02 -1.90 -1.13
CA ALA A 26 -7.72 -2.61 -2.36
C ALA A 26 -6.27 -3.13 -2.31
N ILE A 27 -6.00 -4.16 -3.10
CA ILE A 27 -4.62 -4.64 -3.31
C ILE A 27 -3.81 -3.49 -3.94
N ASN A 28 -2.58 -3.30 -3.47
CA ASN A 28 -1.65 -2.29 -3.94
C ASN A 28 -2.15 -0.84 -3.81
N THR A 29 -3.08 -0.57 -2.90
CA THR A 29 -3.61 0.78 -2.68
C THR A 29 -3.65 1.09 -1.18
N LEU A 30 -3.31 2.32 -0.81
CA LEU A 30 -3.46 2.79 0.57
C LEU A 30 -4.94 2.74 0.98
N PRO A 31 -5.30 1.94 2.00
CA PRO A 31 -6.66 1.95 2.52
C PRO A 31 -6.90 3.19 3.36
N TYR A 32 -8.17 3.56 3.50
CA TYR A 32 -8.61 4.59 4.42
C TYR A 32 -10.03 4.30 4.89
N ALA A 33 -10.37 4.80 6.06
CA ALA A 33 -11.73 4.79 6.58
C ALA A 33 -12.22 6.21 6.81
N THR A 34 -13.49 6.47 6.50
CA THR A 34 -14.18 7.70 6.90
C THR A 34 -15.26 7.35 7.91
N VAL A 35 -15.32 8.10 8.99
CA VAL A 35 -16.23 7.84 10.11
C VAL A 35 -16.96 9.11 10.45
N THR A 36 -18.28 9.04 10.55
CA THR A 36 -19.09 10.12 11.13
C THR A 36 -19.50 9.70 12.52
N VAL A 37 -19.21 10.53 13.51
CA VAL A 37 -19.44 10.25 14.92
C VAL A 37 -20.18 11.40 15.59
N ASN A 38 -21.03 11.07 16.56
CA ASN A 38 -21.63 12.04 17.47
C ASN A 38 -20.99 11.87 18.86
N THR A 39 -20.46 12.95 19.41
CA THR A 39 -19.76 12.92 20.71
C THR A 39 -20.67 13.43 21.82
N SER A 40 -20.40 13.02 23.06
CA SER A 40 -21.13 13.55 24.23
C SER A 40 -20.69 14.97 24.61
N SER A 41 -19.46 15.33 24.27
CA SER A 41 -18.85 16.64 24.55
C SER A 41 -17.96 17.09 23.38
N SER A 42 -17.69 18.38 23.31
CA SER A 42 -16.66 18.93 22.43
C SER A 42 -15.27 18.51 22.90
N PHE A 43 -14.33 18.42 21.97
CA PHE A 43 -12.90 18.23 22.23
C PHE A 43 -12.10 19.17 21.31
N HIS A 44 -10.83 19.40 21.64
CA HIS A 44 -9.94 20.11 20.73
C HIS A 44 -9.43 19.15 19.64
N GLU A 45 -9.41 19.62 18.40
CA GLU A 45 -9.09 18.80 17.23
C GLU A 45 -7.64 18.27 17.28
N GLU A 46 -6.74 19.07 17.86
CA GLU A 46 -5.33 18.74 18.10
C GLU A 46 -5.12 17.58 19.07
N ASP A 47 -6.06 17.33 19.99
CA ASP A 47 -6.00 16.20 20.92
C ASP A 47 -6.29 14.86 20.22
N VAL A 48 -6.99 14.92 19.08
CA VAL A 48 -7.45 13.74 18.34
C VAL A 48 -6.57 13.45 17.13
N ALA A 49 -6.08 14.49 16.45
CA ALA A 49 -5.21 14.32 15.28
C ALA A 49 -3.95 13.51 15.63
N GLY A 50 -3.61 12.54 14.77
CA GLY A 50 -2.47 11.65 14.96
C GLY A 50 -2.68 10.54 16.00
N THR A 51 -3.80 10.51 16.72
CA THR A 51 -4.09 9.42 17.67
C THR A 51 -4.61 8.17 16.97
N ASN A 52 -4.41 7.01 17.60
CA ASN A 52 -4.91 5.74 17.09
C ASN A 52 -6.40 5.56 17.42
N LEU A 53 -7.15 5.11 16.43
CA LEU A 53 -8.58 4.84 16.50
C LEU A 53 -8.85 3.46 15.91
N THR A 54 -9.62 2.64 16.64
CA THR A 54 -10.04 1.31 16.19
C THR A 54 -11.54 1.28 15.99
N LEU A 55 -11.96 1.10 14.74
CA LEU A 55 -13.33 0.85 14.33
C LEU A 55 -13.56 -0.65 14.32
N SER A 56 -14.66 -1.11 14.88
CA SER A 56 -15.12 -2.47 14.64
C SER A 56 -16.56 -2.46 14.15
N CYS A 57 -16.83 -3.23 13.10
CA CYS A 57 -18.15 -3.42 12.55
C CYS A 57 -18.34 -4.92 12.31
N ASN A 58 -19.27 -5.53 13.04
CA ASN A 58 -19.48 -6.97 13.08
C ASN A 58 -18.15 -7.71 13.37
N GLN A 59 -17.69 -8.58 12.46
CA GLN A 59 -16.43 -9.33 12.60
C GLN A 59 -15.21 -8.62 12.00
N ILE A 60 -15.35 -7.36 11.57
CA ILE A 60 -14.26 -6.56 11.01
C ILE A 60 -13.77 -5.60 12.08
N SER A 61 -12.46 -5.48 12.19
CA SER A 61 -11.81 -4.38 12.90
C SER A 61 -10.92 -3.63 11.90
N TYR A 62 -10.87 -2.31 12.02
CA TYR A 62 -10.01 -1.43 11.25
C TYR A 62 -9.38 -0.43 12.22
N GLY A 63 -8.06 -0.54 12.40
CA GLY A 63 -7.28 0.37 13.23
C GLY A 63 -6.41 1.28 12.36
N GLY A 64 -6.24 2.53 12.79
CA GLY A 64 -5.32 3.48 12.15
C GLY A 64 -5.25 4.82 12.88
N LEU A 65 -4.46 5.73 12.32
CA LEU A 65 -4.26 7.08 12.81
C LEU A 65 -5.37 7.99 12.29
N VAL A 66 -5.88 8.91 13.13
CA VAL A 66 -6.75 9.99 12.67
C VAL A 66 -5.90 11.03 11.94
N THR A 67 -6.14 11.18 10.64
CA THR A 67 -5.33 12.02 9.74
C THR A 67 -6.02 13.31 9.34
N GLU A 68 -7.35 13.29 9.29
CA GLU A 68 -8.16 14.47 8.98
C GLU A 68 -9.38 14.43 9.91
N LEU A 69 -9.78 15.61 10.39
CA LEU A 69 -10.93 15.79 11.27
C LEU A 69 -11.66 17.05 10.84
N GLN A 70 -12.99 16.97 10.74
CA GLN A 70 -13.84 18.10 10.42
C GLN A 70 -15.10 18.08 11.29
N GLN A 71 -15.35 19.15 12.03
CA GLN A 71 -16.65 19.33 12.67
C GLN A 71 -17.71 19.69 11.61
N THR A 72 -18.79 18.92 11.56
CA THR A 72 -19.87 19.07 10.57
C THR A 72 -21.16 19.64 11.16
N ALA A 73 -21.38 19.41 12.46
CA ALA A 73 -22.46 20.02 13.24
C ALA A 73 -22.08 20.07 14.74
N PHE A 74 -22.99 20.56 15.60
CA PHE A 74 -22.78 20.55 17.04
C PHE A 74 -22.56 19.11 17.55
N ASN A 75 -21.39 18.87 18.16
CA ASN A 75 -20.94 17.55 18.61
C ASN A 75 -20.99 16.44 17.53
N GLN A 76 -20.86 16.80 16.25
CA GLN A 76 -20.77 15.84 15.15
C GLN A 76 -19.50 16.07 14.34
N TYR A 77 -18.73 15.00 14.15
CA TYR A 77 -17.42 15.05 13.51
C TYR A 77 -17.31 14.02 12.40
N HIS A 78 -16.63 14.41 11.33
CA HIS A 78 -16.17 13.54 10.27
C HIS A 78 -14.67 13.30 10.44
N LEU A 79 -14.27 12.04 10.49
CA LEU A 79 -12.89 11.60 10.74
C LEU A 79 -12.39 10.77 9.57
N VAL A 80 -11.13 11.00 9.15
CA VAL A 80 -10.42 10.16 8.18
C VAL A 80 -9.31 9.40 8.89
N VAL A 81 -9.38 8.07 8.84
CA VAL A 81 -8.47 7.15 9.54
C VAL A 81 -7.64 6.36 8.53
N ARG A 82 -6.31 6.41 8.66
CA ARG A 82 -5.37 5.78 7.71
C ARG A 82 -4.34 4.91 8.44
N PRO A 83 -3.79 3.87 7.79
CA PRO A 83 -2.74 3.05 8.40
C PRO A 83 -1.41 3.82 8.50
N TRP A 84 -0.47 3.30 9.29
CA TRP A 84 0.88 3.87 9.42
C TRP A 84 1.58 4.10 8.07
N LEU A 85 1.30 3.27 7.05
CA LEU A 85 1.94 3.37 5.73
C LEU A 85 1.64 4.69 5.02
N TRP A 86 0.54 5.36 5.38
CA TRP A 86 0.24 6.69 4.87
C TRP A 86 1.24 7.76 5.35
N MET A 87 1.86 7.59 6.52
CA MET A 87 2.88 8.54 6.99
C MET A 87 4.05 8.66 6.00
N LEU A 88 4.38 7.56 5.32
CA LEU A 88 5.46 7.49 4.33
C LEU A 88 5.18 8.30 3.05
N THR A 89 4.01 8.94 2.91
CA THR A 89 3.70 9.81 1.77
C THR A 89 4.13 11.26 1.97
N HIS A 90 4.50 11.67 3.18
CA HIS A 90 4.67 13.10 3.53
C HIS A 90 6.04 13.66 3.20
N GLN A 91 7.07 12.83 3.30
CA GLN A 91 8.46 13.24 3.09
C GLN A 91 8.98 12.60 1.81
N SER A 92 9.67 13.41 1.00
CA SER A 92 10.39 12.96 -0.18
C SER A 92 11.89 13.04 0.08
N HIS A 93 12.63 12.08 -0.44
CA HIS A 93 14.06 11.97 -0.18
C HIS A 93 14.86 11.75 -1.47
N ASN A 94 16.16 12.01 -1.38
CA ASN A 94 17.14 11.61 -2.38
C ASN A 94 18.17 10.69 -1.72
N ARG A 95 18.09 9.38 -1.95
CA ARG A 95 18.90 8.37 -1.23
C ARG A 95 19.40 7.28 -2.14
N VAL A 96 20.67 6.94 -1.96
CA VAL A 96 21.34 5.85 -2.64
C VAL A 96 21.34 4.59 -1.77
N PHE A 97 20.98 3.46 -2.38
CA PHE A 97 21.09 2.12 -1.80
C PHE A 97 21.98 1.26 -2.71
N GLN A 98 23.02 0.64 -2.17
CA GLN A 98 23.95 -0.20 -2.94
C GLN A 98 24.12 -1.58 -2.33
N ASN A 99 24.22 -2.59 -3.19
CA ASN A 99 24.44 -3.98 -2.80
C ASN A 99 23.39 -4.52 -1.82
N LEU A 100 22.15 -4.03 -1.96
CA LEU A 100 20.99 -4.42 -1.17
C LEU A 100 19.92 -5.04 -2.08
N THR A 101 19.19 -5.98 -1.54
CA THR A 101 17.94 -6.48 -2.11
C THR A 101 16.81 -5.49 -1.87
N TYR A 102 15.72 -5.56 -2.64
CA TYR A 102 14.54 -4.73 -2.38
C TYR A 102 13.98 -4.94 -0.97
N GLN A 103 14.07 -6.16 -0.42
CA GLN A 103 13.63 -6.48 0.93
C GLN A 103 14.47 -5.75 1.97
N GLU A 104 15.81 -5.81 1.85
CA GLU A 104 16.75 -5.07 2.71
C GLU A 104 16.51 -3.55 2.67
N ILE A 105 16.21 -3.00 1.48
CA ILE A 105 15.88 -1.59 1.32
C ILE A 105 14.57 -1.26 2.08
N ILE A 106 13.51 -2.04 1.87
CA ILE A 106 12.23 -1.84 2.56
C ILE A 106 12.38 -1.99 4.07
N TYR A 107 13.14 -2.99 4.54
CA TYR A 107 13.46 -3.19 5.96
C TYR A 107 14.12 -1.95 6.56
N LYS A 108 15.09 -1.37 5.86
CA LYS A 108 15.80 -0.16 6.30
C LYS A 108 14.85 1.02 6.41
N ILE A 109 14.04 1.28 5.38
CA ILE A 109 13.07 2.39 5.38
C ILE A 109 12.03 2.25 6.50
N PHE A 110 11.50 1.05 6.70
CA PHE A 110 10.54 0.81 7.78
C PHE A 110 11.17 0.95 9.17
N ALA A 111 12.42 0.50 9.35
CA ALA A 111 13.13 0.68 10.61
C ALA A 111 13.40 2.15 10.94
N GLU A 112 13.81 2.95 9.95
CA GLU A 112 14.01 4.41 10.10
C GLU A 112 12.71 5.14 10.51
N ASN A 113 11.56 4.63 10.07
CA ASN A 113 10.23 5.15 10.42
C ASN A 113 9.63 4.49 11.69
N GLY A 114 10.38 3.65 12.40
CA GLY A 114 9.92 3.01 13.64
C GLY A 114 8.80 1.97 13.45
N VAL A 115 8.63 1.44 12.26
CA VAL A 115 7.55 0.51 11.91
C VAL A 115 8.03 -0.94 11.97
N SER A 116 7.23 -1.82 12.58
CA SER A 116 7.48 -3.27 12.64
C SER A 116 6.29 -4.13 12.21
N ASP A 117 5.13 -3.53 11.94
CA ASP A 117 3.89 -4.24 11.60
C ASP A 117 3.77 -4.57 10.11
N TYR A 118 4.70 -5.40 9.63
CA TYR A 118 4.69 -5.91 8.26
C TYR A 118 5.29 -7.32 8.18
N THR A 119 5.01 -8.03 7.09
CA THR A 119 5.61 -9.34 6.84
C THR A 119 5.70 -9.64 5.34
N PHE A 120 6.81 -10.27 4.95
CA PHE A 120 7.02 -10.78 3.60
C PHE A 120 6.58 -12.25 3.56
N LEU A 121 5.67 -12.58 2.65
CA LEU A 121 5.10 -13.91 2.48
C LEU A 121 5.40 -14.42 1.08
N PHE A 122 5.89 -15.67 1.03
CA PHE A 122 6.16 -16.38 -0.22
C PHE A 122 7.08 -15.60 -1.19
N CYS A 123 7.99 -14.79 -0.63
CA CYS A 123 8.99 -14.06 -1.38
C CYS A 123 10.21 -14.94 -1.62
N CYS A 124 10.72 -14.96 -2.85
CA CYS A 124 11.97 -15.62 -3.17
C CYS A 124 13.16 -14.81 -2.63
N LYS A 125 14.33 -15.44 -2.53
CA LYS A 125 15.59 -14.71 -2.27
C LYS A 125 15.84 -13.74 -3.43
N ALA A 126 15.74 -12.45 -3.13
CA ALA A 126 15.96 -11.39 -4.09
C ALA A 126 17.44 -11.25 -4.45
N LYS A 127 17.71 -10.77 -5.68
CA LYS A 127 19.07 -10.41 -6.09
C LYS A 127 19.44 -9.06 -5.48
N LYS A 128 20.70 -8.92 -5.08
CA LYS A 128 21.24 -7.64 -4.65
C LYS A 128 21.37 -6.72 -5.86
N ARG A 129 20.89 -5.49 -5.70
CA ARG A 129 20.99 -4.44 -6.71
C ARG A 129 22.33 -3.73 -6.49
N PRO A 130 23.18 -3.62 -7.53
CA PRO A 130 24.46 -2.90 -7.39
C PRO A 130 24.24 -1.42 -7.08
N PHE A 131 23.15 -0.85 -7.59
CA PHE A 131 22.73 0.53 -7.36
C PHE A 131 21.20 0.62 -7.42
N CYS A 132 20.61 1.39 -6.52
CA CYS A 132 19.19 1.71 -6.49
C CYS A 132 19.01 3.11 -5.90
N LEU A 133 18.25 3.96 -6.57
CA LEU A 133 18.11 5.37 -6.19
C LEU A 133 16.65 5.75 -5.94
N GLN A 134 16.40 6.30 -4.76
CA GLN A 134 15.20 7.07 -4.45
C GLN A 134 15.50 8.53 -4.81
N TYR A 135 14.77 9.13 -5.75
CA TYR A 135 15.03 10.51 -6.20
C TYR A 135 13.74 11.30 -6.30
N GLN A 136 13.58 12.30 -5.43
CA GLN A 136 12.36 13.12 -5.32
C GLN A 136 11.08 12.28 -5.18
N GLU A 137 11.22 11.10 -4.58
CA GLU A 137 10.13 10.18 -4.29
C GLU A 137 9.92 10.15 -2.78
N SER A 138 8.65 10.09 -2.38
CA SER A 138 8.31 9.71 -1.01
C SER A 138 8.67 8.25 -0.75
N ASP A 139 8.88 7.90 0.51
CA ASP A 139 9.17 6.53 0.92
C ASP A 139 8.07 5.57 0.45
N TYR A 140 6.81 6.00 0.52
CA TYR A 140 5.69 5.24 -0.01
C TYR A 140 5.80 4.99 -1.51
N GLN A 141 6.09 6.03 -2.31
CA GLN A 141 6.21 5.91 -3.76
C GLN A 141 7.37 4.99 -4.15
N PHE A 142 8.52 5.18 -3.52
CA PHE A 142 9.71 4.38 -3.75
C PHE A 142 9.49 2.90 -3.41
N ILE A 143 8.90 2.60 -2.25
CA ILE A 143 8.58 1.23 -1.86
C ILE A 143 7.55 0.61 -2.82
N CYS A 144 6.52 1.35 -3.23
CA CYS A 144 5.56 0.88 -4.23
C CYS A 144 6.26 0.52 -5.55
N ARG A 145 7.20 1.36 -6.00
CA ARG A 145 8.02 1.09 -7.19
C ARG A 145 8.84 -0.18 -7.08
N LEU A 146 9.59 -0.33 -5.99
CA LEU A 146 10.36 -1.55 -5.73
C LEU A 146 9.48 -2.81 -5.70
N MET A 147 8.32 -2.74 -5.03
CA MET A 147 7.39 -3.87 -4.98
C MET A 147 6.84 -4.21 -6.37
N ALA A 148 6.48 -3.21 -7.17
CA ALA A 148 5.95 -3.43 -8.51
C ALA A 148 6.98 -4.08 -9.45
N GLU A 149 8.23 -3.61 -9.42
CA GLU A 149 9.34 -4.18 -10.20
C GLU A 149 9.58 -5.67 -9.88
N GLU A 150 9.43 -6.03 -8.60
CA GLU A 150 9.65 -7.40 -8.10
C GLU A 150 8.36 -8.25 -8.09
N LYS A 151 7.27 -7.70 -8.63
CA LYS A 151 5.93 -8.32 -8.71
C LYS A 151 5.36 -8.72 -7.34
N VAL A 152 5.66 -7.91 -6.32
CA VAL A 152 5.14 -8.05 -4.97
C VAL A 152 3.83 -7.29 -4.85
N CYS A 153 2.77 -8.00 -4.50
CA CYS A 153 1.49 -7.41 -4.14
C CYS A 153 1.45 -7.11 -2.64
N TRP A 154 0.67 -6.12 -2.22
CA TRP A 154 0.52 -5.81 -0.81
C TRP A 154 -0.90 -5.40 -0.43
N PHE A 155 -1.26 -5.68 0.82
CA PHE A 155 -2.53 -5.30 1.43
C PHE A 155 -2.43 -5.44 2.96
N PHE A 156 -3.39 -4.88 3.69
CA PHE A 156 -3.40 -4.96 5.16
C PHE A 156 -4.22 -6.14 5.67
N ARG A 157 -3.70 -6.80 6.69
CA ARG A 157 -4.47 -7.67 7.58
C ARG A 157 -4.74 -6.92 8.88
N TYR A 158 -6.02 -6.79 9.21
CA TYR A 158 -6.45 -6.10 10.42
C TYR A 158 -6.70 -7.09 11.57
N GLN A 159 -6.23 -6.71 12.74
CA GLN A 159 -6.51 -7.31 14.03
C GLN A 159 -7.02 -6.20 14.97
N PRO A 160 -7.76 -6.52 16.04
CA PRO A 160 -8.16 -5.52 17.02
C PRO A 160 -6.94 -4.74 17.54
N GLY A 161 -6.90 -3.43 17.32
CA GLY A 161 -5.80 -2.56 17.74
C GLY A 161 -4.49 -2.67 16.94
N ARG A 162 -4.43 -3.48 15.86
CA ARG A 162 -3.19 -3.69 15.08
C ARG A 162 -3.48 -3.90 13.59
N HIS A 163 -2.66 -3.31 12.72
CA HIS A 163 -2.78 -3.48 11.27
C HIS A 163 -1.43 -3.89 10.68
N ILE A 164 -1.38 -5.07 10.07
CA ILE A 164 -0.15 -5.67 9.57
C ILE A 164 -0.14 -5.58 8.05
N LEU A 165 0.88 -4.94 7.47
CA LEU A 165 1.10 -4.92 6.03
C LEU A 165 1.63 -6.28 5.56
N LEU A 166 0.88 -6.96 4.70
CA LEU A 166 1.33 -8.20 4.07
C LEU A 166 1.92 -7.86 2.70
N LEU A 167 3.18 -8.26 2.46
CA LEU A 167 3.86 -8.18 1.18
C LEU A 167 3.98 -9.59 0.60
N VAL A 168 3.44 -9.84 -0.59
CA VAL A 168 3.20 -11.18 -1.12
C VAL A 168 3.69 -11.28 -2.57
N GLN A 169 4.61 -12.18 -2.85
CA GLN A 169 5.10 -12.41 -4.22
C GLN A 169 4.35 -13.57 -4.91
N ASP A 170 4.28 -14.74 -4.29
CA ASP A 170 3.39 -15.82 -4.76
C ASP A 170 1.98 -15.66 -4.19
N TYR A 171 1.13 -15.05 -5.00
CA TYR A 171 -0.25 -14.78 -4.66
C TYR A 171 -1.14 -16.06 -4.64
N ASN A 172 -0.71 -17.15 -5.28
CA ASN A 172 -1.45 -18.42 -5.25
C ASN A 172 -1.33 -19.13 -3.91
N ALA A 173 -0.16 -19.04 -3.29
CA ALA A 173 0.11 -19.58 -1.97
C ALA A 173 -0.69 -18.89 -0.85
N LEU A 174 -1.17 -17.66 -1.09
CA LEU A 174 -1.89 -16.85 -0.10
C LEU A 174 -3.22 -17.46 0.39
N THR A 175 -3.84 -18.32 -0.42
CA THR A 175 -5.09 -19.04 -0.06
C THR A 175 -4.94 -19.81 1.25
N SER A 176 -3.73 -20.30 1.56
CA SER A 176 -3.40 -20.98 2.82
C SER A 176 -3.37 -20.06 4.04
N VAL A 177 -3.20 -18.75 3.86
CA VAL A 177 -2.99 -17.77 4.95
C VAL A 177 -4.25 -16.95 5.24
N VAL A 178 -5.00 -16.56 4.20
CA VAL A 178 -6.16 -15.66 4.33
C VAL A 178 -7.48 -16.43 4.38
N GLY A 179 -7.44 -17.73 4.03
CA GLY A 179 -8.61 -18.61 3.95
C GLY A 179 -9.43 -18.38 2.67
N SER A 180 -10.15 -19.41 2.26
CA SER A 180 -11.17 -19.33 1.20
C SER A 180 -12.53 -19.63 1.81
N PHE A 181 -13.51 -18.78 1.54
CA PHE A 181 -14.88 -18.95 2.03
C PHE A 181 -15.87 -19.15 0.88
N LYS A 182 -16.86 -20.01 1.09
CA LYS A 182 -17.93 -20.26 0.12
C LYS A 182 -19.12 -19.37 0.45
N LEU A 183 -19.69 -18.73 -0.56
CA LEU A 183 -20.83 -17.82 -0.40
C LEU A 183 -21.88 -18.11 -1.44
N SER A 184 -23.13 -18.10 -0.99
CA SER A 184 -24.29 -18.26 -1.85
C SER A 184 -24.73 -16.93 -2.41
N TYR A 185 -25.13 -16.95 -3.68
CA TYR A 185 -25.87 -15.87 -4.31
C TYR A 185 -27.34 -15.99 -3.97
N SER A 186 -27.98 -14.90 -3.54
CA SER A 186 -29.43 -14.84 -3.33
C SER A 186 -29.92 -13.40 -3.42
N THR A 187 -30.95 -13.17 -4.23
CA THR A 187 -31.64 -11.87 -4.35
C THR A 187 -32.82 -11.72 -3.39
N SER A 188 -33.35 -12.83 -2.88
CA SER A 188 -34.50 -12.88 -1.98
C SER A 188 -34.12 -12.72 -0.51
N SER A 189 -32.88 -13.06 -0.14
CA SER A 189 -32.42 -13.08 1.26
C SER A 189 -31.58 -11.85 1.63
N GLN A 190 -31.90 -10.64 1.13
CA GLN A 190 -31.05 -9.45 1.27
C GLN A 190 -30.70 -9.06 2.72
N HIS A 191 -31.39 -9.59 3.72
CA HIS A 191 -31.13 -9.35 5.14
C HIS A 191 -30.27 -10.43 5.80
N GLU A 192 -29.97 -11.54 5.12
CA GLU A 192 -29.13 -12.61 5.65
C GLU A 192 -27.65 -12.18 5.67
N LEU A 193 -26.92 -12.58 6.71
CA LEU A 193 -25.48 -12.33 6.77
C LEU A 193 -24.75 -13.28 5.81
N ASN A 194 -23.56 -12.87 5.35
CA ASN A 194 -22.71 -13.73 4.52
C ASN A 194 -23.34 -14.21 3.20
N ILE A 195 -24.19 -13.38 2.59
CA ILE A 195 -24.70 -13.62 1.24
C ILE A 195 -24.23 -12.55 0.25
N ILE A 196 -24.17 -12.93 -1.01
CA ILE A 196 -23.96 -12.03 -2.14
C ILE A 196 -25.31 -11.84 -2.83
N TYR A 197 -25.78 -10.60 -2.98
CA TYR A 197 -27.11 -10.31 -3.52
C TYR A 197 -27.08 -9.50 -4.82
N SER A 198 -25.91 -9.02 -5.23
CA SER A 198 -25.74 -8.34 -6.52
C SER A 198 -24.38 -8.67 -7.09
N VAL A 199 -24.34 -9.08 -8.37
CA VAL A 199 -23.11 -9.33 -9.13
C VAL A 199 -23.29 -8.78 -10.54
N LYS A 200 -22.32 -8.02 -11.01
CA LYS A 200 -22.21 -7.47 -12.36
C LYS A 200 -20.89 -7.91 -12.94
N LYS A 201 -20.92 -8.49 -14.14
CA LYS A 201 -19.71 -8.90 -14.87
C LYS A 201 -19.21 -7.73 -15.71
N SER A 202 -17.91 -7.51 -15.69
CA SER A 202 -17.21 -6.62 -16.61
C SER A 202 -15.99 -7.32 -17.21
N PHE A 203 -15.53 -6.82 -18.35
CA PHE A 203 -14.39 -7.35 -19.07
C PHE A 203 -13.45 -6.22 -19.44
N SER A 204 -12.15 -6.41 -19.22
CA SER A 204 -11.11 -5.51 -19.73
C SER A 204 -10.46 -6.15 -20.95
N VAL A 205 -10.32 -5.38 -22.02
CA VAL A 205 -9.76 -5.82 -23.31
C VAL A 205 -8.23 -5.62 -23.35
N ILE A 206 -7.68 -4.79 -22.46
CA ILE A 206 -6.27 -4.36 -22.51
C ILE A 206 -5.43 -5.37 -21.71
N SER A 207 -4.52 -6.06 -22.43
CA SER A 207 -3.54 -7.05 -21.95
C SER A 207 -4.10 -8.14 -21.01
N ASN A 208 -4.40 -9.30 -21.59
CA ASN A 208 -5.04 -10.48 -21.00
C ASN A 208 -6.53 -10.31 -20.61
N PRO A 209 -7.41 -11.22 -21.06
CA PRO A 209 -8.84 -11.19 -20.76
C PRO A 209 -9.11 -11.56 -19.29
N ILE A 210 -8.86 -10.63 -18.36
CA ILE A 210 -9.21 -10.82 -16.95
C ILE A 210 -10.72 -10.62 -16.82
N LYS A 211 -11.42 -11.70 -16.46
CA LYS A 211 -12.84 -11.61 -16.09
C LYS A 211 -12.92 -10.91 -14.74
N LYS A 212 -13.68 -9.81 -14.72
CA LYS A 212 -13.90 -8.99 -13.52
C LYS A 212 -15.37 -9.07 -13.13
N ILE A 213 -15.62 -9.07 -11.83
CA ILE A 213 -16.97 -8.88 -11.28
C ILE A 213 -16.94 -7.74 -10.28
N SER A 214 -18.06 -7.03 -10.18
CA SER A 214 -18.35 -6.12 -9.08
C SER A 214 -19.70 -6.47 -8.49
N GLY A 215 -19.88 -6.24 -7.19
CA GLY A 215 -21.07 -6.69 -6.52
C GLY A 215 -21.30 -6.07 -5.16
N LYS A 216 -22.39 -6.50 -4.53
CA LYS A 216 -22.75 -6.14 -3.18
C LYS A 216 -22.98 -7.39 -2.33
N SER A 217 -22.55 -7.35 -1.07
CA SER A 217 -22.72 -8.45 -0.12
C SER A 217 -22.97 -7.94 1.30
N ARG A 218 -23.42 -8.84 2.20
CA ARG A 218 -23.46 -8.62 3.66
C ARG A 218 -22.37 -9.42 4.39
N CYS A 219 -21.34 -9.85 3.68
CA CYS A 219 -20.29 -10.68 4.28
C CYS A 219 -19.20 -9.82 4.92
N ALA A 220 -19.14 -9.82 6.25
CA ALA A 220 -18.13 -9.10 6.99
C ALA A 220 -16.71 -9.69 6.81
N LEU A 221 -16.57 -10.91 6.31
CA LEU A 221 -15.26 -11.55 6.15
C LEU A 221 -14.49 -11.09 4.90
N PHE A 222 -15.09 -10.23 4.06
CA PHE A 222 -14.46 -9.75 2.84
C PHE A 222 -13.23 -8.91 3.17
N ARG A 223 -12.11 -9.23 2.54
CA ARG A 223 -10.88 -8.47 2.67
C ARG A 223 -10.25 -8.37 1.28
N SER A 224 -9.72 -7.20 0.93
CA SER A 224 -8.87 -7.10 -0.25
C SER A 224 -7.71 -8.09 -0.09
N GLY A 225 -7.48 -8.91 -1.11
CA GLY A 225 -6.48 -9.96 -1.06
C GLY A 225 -6.98 -11.32 -0.54
N SER A 226 -8.27 -11.50 -0.27
CA SER A 226 -8.84 -12.82 0.05
C SER A 226 -9.54 -13.47 -1.16
N ARG A 227 -9.78 -14.78 -1.06
CA ARG A 227 -10.52 -15.54 -2.07
C ARG A 227 -11.87 -15.98 -1.55
N PHE A 228 -12.83 -16.07 -2.46
CA PHE A 228 -14.13 -16.66 -2.16
C PHE A 228 -14.64 -17.49 -3.33
N THR A 229 -15.42 -18.51 -3.03
CA THR A 229 -16.15 -19.28 -4.05
C THR A 229 -17.59 -18.84 -4.09
N LEU A 230 -18.03 -18.29 -5.24
CA LEU A 230 -19.43 -18.00 -5.47
C LEU A 230 -20.18 -19.28 -5.83
N THR A 231 -21.37 -19.45 -5.26
CA THR A 231 -22.25 -20.60 -5.51
C THR A 231 -23.69 -20.12 -5.72
N HIS A 232 -24.54 -20.94 -6.34
CA HIS A 232 -25.97 -20.69 -6.53
C HIS A 232 -26.33 -19.45 -7.37
N HIS A 233 -25.41 -18.91 -8.17
CA HIS A 233 -25.74 -17.87 -9.14
C HIS A 233 -26.34 -18.49 -10.42
N ASP A 234 -27.41 -17.92 -10.96
CA ASP A 234 -28.12 -18.44 -12.15
C ASP A 234 -27.19 -18.57 -13.36
N ASN A 235 -26.34 -17.57 -13.59
CA ASN A 235 -25.22 -17.68 -14.51
C ASN A 235 -24.12 -18.59 -13.97
N GLY A 236 -24.14 -19.87 -14.38
CA GLY A 236 -23.18 -20.89 -13.98
C GLY A 236 -21.70 -20.52 -14.20
N SER A 237 -21.38 -19.64 -15.15
CA SER A 237 -19.98 -19.20 -15.38
C SER A 237 -19.40 -18.37 -14.24
N LEU A 238 -20.26 -17.84 -13.36
CA LEU A 238 -19.87 -17.07 -12.18
C LEU A 238 -19.66 -17.94 -10.94
N ASN A 239 -20.19 -19.18 -10.91
CA ASN A 239 -20.07 -20.11 -9.80
C ASN A 239 -18.67 -20.74 -9.73
N ARG A 240 -17.71 -19.96 -9.28
CA ARG A 240 -16.28 -20.31 -9.23
C ARG A 240 -15.56 -19.52 -8.16
N GLU A 241 -14.27 -19.79 -8.00
CA GLU A 241 -13.41 -19.00 -7.14
C GLU A 241 -13.06 -17.63 -7.78
N TRP A 242 -13.12 -16.61 -6.94
CA TRP A 242 -12.83 -15.22 -7.24
C TRP A 242 -11.84 -14.66 -6.21
N LEU A 243 -10.94 -13.81 -6.69
CA LEU A 243 -10.00 -13.03 -5.89
C LEU A 243 -10.57 -11.63 -5.66
N LEU A 244 -10.83 -11.25 -4.40
CA LEU A 244 -11.22 -9.90 -4.02
C LEU A 244 -10.06 -8.92 -4.19
N THR A 245 -10.21 -7.97 -5.11
CA THR A 245 -9.20 -6.95 -5.39
C THR A 245 -9.49 -5.63 -4.69
N ARG A 246 -10.77 -5.34 -4.46
CA ARG A 246 -11.24 -4.14 -3.75
C ARG A 246 -12.47 -4.47 -2.92
N VAL A 247 -12.51 -3.92 -1.71
CA VAL A 247 -13.67 -4.00 -0.82
C VAL A 247 -13.93 -2.62 -0.24
N THR A 248 -15.20 -2.27 -0.13
CA THR A 248 -15.68 -1.07 0.54
C THR A 248 -16.74 -1.48 1.53
N HIS A 249 -16.39 -1.49 2.81
CA HIS A 249 -17.31 -1.79 3.90
C HIS A 249 -18.07 -0.53 4.29
N ILE A 250 -19.38 -0.64 4.41
CA ILE A 250 -20.26 0.49 4.67
C ILE A 250 -21.17 0.12 5.83
N PHE A 251 -21.24 1.01 6.81
CA PHE A 251 -22.30 1.04 7.81
C PHE A 251 -23.03 2.37 7.65
N ASP A 252 -24.32 2.32 7.32
CA ASP A 252 -25.13 3.50 7.02
C ASP A 252 -25.84 4.10 8.25
N GLY A 253 -25.57 3.57 9.44
CA GLY A 253 -26.22 3.94 10.70
C GLY A 253 -27.26 2.91 11.16
N GLN A 254 -27.68 2.02 10.27
CA GLN A 254 -28.63 0.95 10.60
C GLN A 254 -28.14 -0.42 10.13
N HIS A 255 -27.57 -0.47 8.93
CA HIS A 255 -27.21 -1.71 8.26
C HIS A 255 -25.77 -1.69 7.78
N TYR A 256 -25.11 -2.83 7.98
CA TYR A 256 -23.84 -3.14 7.37
C TYR A 256 -24.03 -3.78 5.99
N TYR A 257 -23.22 -3.36 5.03
CA TYR A 257 -23.04 -4.04 3.75
C TYR A 257 -21.67 -3.72 3.18
N ASN A 258 -21.30 -4.36 2.07
CA ASN A 258 -20.10 -3.99 1.33
C ASN A 258 -20.33 -3.98 -0.17
N HIS A 259 -19.49 -3.18 -0.83
CA HIS A 259 -19.27 -3.24 -2.27
C HIS A 259 -17.92 -3.92 -2.51
N PHE A 260 -17.85 -4.78 -3.51
CA PHE A 260 -16.62 -5.48 -3.83
C PHE A 260 -16.34 -5.51 -5.31
N THR A 261 -15.06 -5.70 -5.63
CA THR A 261 -14.57 -6.04 -6.95
C THR A 261 -13.70 -7.27 -6.83
N ALA A 262 -13.86 -8.20 -7.77
CA ALA A 262 -13.07 -9.40 -7.81
C ALA A 262 -12.67 -9.79 -9.24
N VAL A 263 -11.59 -10.56 -9.35
CA VAL A 263 -11.06 -11.10 -10.61
C VAL A 263 -10.94 -12.61 -10.52
N THR A 264 -10.80 -13.30 -11.65
CA THR A 264 -10.59 -14.75 -11.66
C THR A 264 -9.27 -15.13 -10.98
N SER A 265 -9.27 -16.16 -10.14
CA SER A 265 -8.09 -16.57 -9.36
C SER A 265 -6.90 -17.10 -10.18
N ALA A 266 -7.09 -17.40 -11.46
CA ALA A 266 -6.05 -17.93 -12.35
C ALA A 266 -5.00 -16.89 -12.78
N THR A 267 -5.25 -15.61 -12.54
CA THR A 267 -4.33 -14.53 -12.92
C THR A 267 -3.64 -14.01 -11.68
N SER A 268 -2.30 -14.13 -11.63
CA SER A 268 -1.50 -13.29 -10.73
C SER A 268 -1.97 -11.86 -10.94
N HIS A 269 -2.49 -11.23 -9.88
CA HIS A 269 -2.88 -9.83 -9.98
C HIS A 269 -1.61 -9.01 -10.00
N GLU A 270 -0.96 -8.92 -11.15
CA GLU A 270 0.06 -7.91 -11.37
C GLU A 270 -0.64 -6.54 -11.30
N SER A 271 -0.03 -5.58 -10.62
CA SER A 271 -0.52 -4.20 -10.67
C SER A 271 -0.43 -3.74 -12.11
N THR A 272 -1.57 -3.41 -12.74
CA THR A 272 -1.55 -2.83 -14.11
C THR A 272 -1.07 -1.39 -14.10
N ASP A 273 -1.20 -0.71 -12.96
CA ASP A 273 -0.66 0.62 -12.75
C ASP A 273 0.76 0.44 -12.21
N LEU A 274 1.74 0.59 -13.09
CA LEU A 274 3.12 0.73 -12.67
C LEU A 274 3.23 2.06 -11.91
N PRO A 275 3.73 2.04 -10.66
CA PRO A 275 4.01 3.27 -9.94
C PRO A 275 4.98 4.13 -10.73
N PHE A 276 4.83 5.45 -10.60
CA PHE A 276 5.70 6.42 -11.24
C PHE A 276 7.17 6.14 -10.91
N GLN A 277 8.02 6.13 -11.94
CA GLN A 277 9.47 6.15 -11.80
C GLN A 277 9.99 7.52 -12.28
N PRO A 278 10.75 8.25 -11.47
CA PRO A 278 11.25 9.57 -11.85
C PRO A 278 12.31 9.43 -12.94
N ALA A 279 12.20 10.25 -13.99
CA ALA A 279 13.25 10.41 -14.97
C ALA A 279 14.29 11.41 -14.42
N ILE A 280 15.53 10.97 -14.27
CA ILE A 280 16.59 11.80 -13.67
C ILE A 280 17.39 12.53 -14.75
N PRO A 281 17.49 13.88 -14.70
CA PRO A 281 18.39 14.62 -15.56
C PRO A 281 19.85 14.44 -15.12
N PRO A 282 20.85 14.72 -15.97
CA PRO A 282 22.25 14.66 -15.55
C PRO A 282 22.51 15.42 -14.25
N GLN A 283 23.22 14.78 -13.32
CA GLN A 283 23.53 15.30 -12.00
C GLN A 283 25.02 15.64 -11.89
N ILE A 284 25.36 16.55 -10.99
CA ILE A 284 26.75 16.81 -10.62
C ILE A 284 27.03 16.08 -9.30
N ALA A 285 28.17 15.40 -9.24
CA ALA A 285 28.66 14.75 -8.03
C ALA A 285 30.13 15.08 -7.80
N THR A 286 30.56 15.03 -6.54
CA THR A 286 31.97 15.22 -6.16
C THR A 286 32.63 13.86 -5.97
N VAL A 287 33.82 13.68 -6.53
CA VAL A 287 34.64 12.49 -6.33
C VAL A 287 35.18 12.51 -4.91
N MET A 288 34.78 11.54 -4.10
CA MET A 288 35.26 11.38 -2.72
C MET A 288 36.49 10.48 -2.67
N ALA A 289 36.47 9.39 -3.43
CA ALA A 289 37.59 8.46 -3.51
C ALA A 289 37.62 7.75 -4.86
N VAL A 290 38.82 7.34 -5.27
CA VAL A 290 39.05 6.46 -6.43
C VAL A 290 39.77 5.22 -5.93
N SER A 291 39.18 4.06 -6.12
CA SER A 291 39.72 2.77 -5.68
C SER A 291 39.66 1.74 -6.83
N GLY A 292 40.25 0.56 -6.61
CA GLY A 292 40.14 -0.54 -7.57
C GLY A 292 38.71 -1.06 -7.79
N GLU A 293 37.79 -0.78 -6.85
CA GLU A 293 36.38 -1.17 -6.93
C GLU A 293 35.51 -0.16 -7.68
N GLY A 294 36.03 1.05 -7.93
CA GLY A 294 35.32 2.10 -8.64
C GLY A 294 35.61 3.50 -8.11
N VAL A 295 34.71 4.43 -8.40
CA VAL A 295 34.78 5.83 -8.01
C VAL A 295 33.64 6.11 -7.05
N THR A 296 33.96 6.43 -5.80
CA THR A 296 32.98 6.85 -4.81
C THR A 296 32.66 8.33 -5.03
N LEU A 297 31.39 8.61 -5.28
CA LEU A 297 30.84 9.91 -5.55
C LEU A 297 29.93 10.34 -4.40
N ALA A 298 29.88 11.63 -4.13
CA ALA A 298 28.86 12.24 -3.29
C ALA A 298 27.95 13.12 -4.14
N PHE A 299 26.65 12.79 -4.16
CA PHE A 299 25.63 13.67 -4.74
C PHE A 299 25.26 14.74 -3.70
N ILE A 300 25.20 16.00 -4.13
CA ILE A 300 24.92 17.15 -3.27
C ILE A 300 23.49 17.62 -3.51
N TRP A 301 22.52 16.77 -3.19
CA TRP A 301 21.10 17.12 -3.28
C TRP A 301 20.63 17.97 -2.10
N ASP A 302 21.18 17.71 -0.91
CA ASP A 302 20.77 18.33 0.35
C ASP A 302 21.80 19.34 0.88
N GLY A 303 22.62 19.91 -0.02
CA GLY A 303 23.62 20.94 0.29
C GLY A 303 24.94 20.43 0.88
N CYS A 304 24.94 19.30 1.59
CA CYS A 304 26.15 18.64 2.13
C CYS A 304 26.22 17.15 1.73
N PRO A 305 27.42 16.60 1.47
CA PRO A 305 27.61 15.15 1.34
C PRO A 305 27.16 14.41 2.60
N ALA A 306 26.27 13.44 2.45
CA ALA A 306 25.87 12.53 3.52
C ALA A 306 26.07 11.08 3.04
N GLU A 307 26.22 10.14 3.97
CA GLU A 307 26.49 8.73 3.63
C GLU A 307 25.39 8.14 2.71
N ASN A 308 24.13 8.53 2.94
CA ASN A 308 22.98 8.13 2.14
C ASN A 308 22.90 8.82 0.77
N THR A 309 23.78 9.77 0.45
CA THR A 309 23.91 10.38 -0.89
C THR A 309 25.22 10.00 -1.58
N MET A 310 25.96 9.04 -1.02
CA MET A 310 27.19 8.52 -1.62
C MET A 310 26.94 7.25 -2.43
N ALA A 311 27.71 7.09 -3.50
CA ALA A 311 27.63 5.94 -4.39
C ALA A 311 29.01 5.58 -4.96
N THR A 312 29.39 4.32 -4.91
CA THR A 312 30.54 3.81 -5.67
C THR A 312 30.09 3.31 -7.04
N LEU A 313 30.55 3.97 -8.09
CA LEU A 313 30.22 3.67 -9.49
C LEU A 313 31.44 3.23 -10.28
N ALA A 314 31.24 2.44 -11.32
CA ALA A 314 32.31 2.09 -12.25
C ALA A 314 32.74 3.31 -13.09
N ASN A 315 34.05 3.49 -13.29
CA ASN A 315 34.61 4.51 -14.18
C ASN A 315 34.61 4.03 -15.64
N ASN A 316 33.42 3.84 -16.21
CA ASN A 316 33.25 3.24 -17.53
C ASN A 316 33.93 4.03 -18.66
N CYS A 317 34.16 5.32 -18.45
CA CYS A 317 34.80 6.21 -19.42
C CYS A 317 36.32 6.31 -19.25
N ASN A 318 36.93 5.56 -18.32
CA ASN A 318 38.37 5.58 -18.00
C ASN A 318 38.93 7.01 -17.80
N LEU A 319 38.14 7.88 -17.18
CA LEU A 319 38.52 9.27 -16.96
C LEU A 319 39.61 9.33 -15.87
N PRO A 320 40.66 10.17 -16.03
CA PRO A 320 41.62 10.42 -14.96
C PRO A 320 40.96 11.29 -13.88
N LEU A 321 40.45 10.65 -12.83
CA LEU A 321 39.72 11.28 -11.74
C LEU A 321 40.56 11.31 -10.45
N THR A 322 40.44 12.39 -9.68
CA THR A 322 41.04 12.55 -8.35
C THR A 322 40.00 13.02 -7.34
N ALA A 323 40.22 12.75 -6.05
CA ALA A 323 39.35 13.23 -4.99
C ALA A 323 39.21 14.77 -5.04
N GLY A 324 38.02 15.27 -4.72
CA GLY A 324 37.64 16.67 -4.77
C GLY A 324 37.16 17.18 -6.15
N GLN A 325 37.38 16.42 -7.24
CA GLN A 325 36.90 16.81 -8.56
C GLN A 325 35.39 16.68 -8.68
N LYS A 326 34.78 17.56 -9.47
CA LYS A 326 33.36 17.45 -9.83
C LYS A 326 33.21 16.69 -11.15
N VAL A 327 32.21 15.84 -11.22
CA VAL A 327 31.87 15.06 -12.41
C VAL A 327 30.39 15.19 -12.75
N ILE A 328 30.07 15.01 -14.02
CA ILE A 328 28.70 14.88 -14.52
C ILE A 328 28.37 13.38 -14.56
N VAL A 329 27.30 13.02 -13.86
CA VAL A 329 26.71 11.68 -13.86
C VAL A 329 25.40 11.74 -14.64
N CYS A 330 25.32 10.98 -15.73
CA CYS A 330 24.10 10.82 -16.51
C CYS A 330 23.36 9.53 -16.10
N PHE A 331 22.06 9.50 -16.36
CA PHE A 331 21.21 8.34 -16.11
C PHE A 331 20.69 7.82 -17.45
N ILE A 332 20.97 6.55 -17.78
CA ILE A 332 20.68 6.00 -19.11
C ILE A 332 19.16 6.01 -19.34
N ALA A 333 18.70 6.71 -20.38
CA ALA A 333 17.28 6.95 -20.64
C ALA A 333 16.52 7.60 -19.47
N GLY A 334 17.24 8.30 -18.58
CA GLY A 334 16.69 8.89 -17.35
C GLY A 334 16.41 7.87 -16.24
N ASP A 335 16.78 6.60 -16.40
CA ASP A 335 16.53 5.54 -15.41
C ASP A 335 17.38 5.79 -14.15
N PRO A 336 16.74 6.01 -12.97
CA PRO A 336 17.44 6.30 -11.72
C PRO A 336 18.43 5.22 -11.34
N ASP A 337 18.22 3.96 -11.74
CA ASP A 337 19.04 2.83 -11.32
C ASP A 337 20.21 2.57 -12.28
N LYS A 338 20.39 3.39 -13.33
CA LYS A 338 21.46 3.25 -14.34
C LYS A 338 22.35 4.49 -14.45
N PRO A 339 23.11 4.84 -13.40
CA PRO A 339 24.04 5.97 -13.43
C PRO A 339 25.30 5.67 -14.24
N LEU A 340 25.84 6.68 -14.89
CA LEU A 340 27.06 6.64 -15.70
C LEU A 340 27.87 7.93 -15.52
N ILE A 341 29.14 7.81 -15.14
CA ILE A 341 30.07 8.95 -15.10
C ILE A 341 30.40 9.36 -16.54
N LEU A 342 29.89 10.50 -16.98
CA LEU A 342 30.03 10.94 -18.38
C LEU A 342 31.28 11.80 -18.59
N ALA A 343 31.49 12.79 -17.73
CA ALA A 343 32.54 13.80 -17.92
C ALA A 343 33.04 14.35 -16.59
N LYS A 344 34.29 14.82 -16.58
CA LYS A 344 34.82 15.67 -15.51
C LYS A 344 34.52 17.14 -15.79
N ILE A 345 34.26 17.90 -14.75
CA ILE A 345 34.12 19.36 -14.81
C ILE A 345 35.51 19.94 -14.51
N GLN A 346 35.99 20.82 -15.40
CA GLN A 346 37.29 21.49 -15.26
C GLN A 346 37.23 22.65 -14.27
#